data_AF-A0A7C3QV22-F1
#
_entry.id   AF-A0A7C3QV22-F1
#
_cell.length_a   1.000
_cell.length_b   1.000
_cell.length_c   1.000
_cell.angle_alpha   90.00
_cell.angle_beta   90.00
_cell.angle_gamma   90.00
#
_symmetry.space_group_name_H-M   'P 1'
#
loop_
_entity.id
_entity.type
_entity.pdbx_description
1 polymer ?
#
loop_
_entity_poly.entity_id
_entity_poly.type
_entity_poly.pdbx_seq_one_letter_code
_entity_poly.pdbx_strand_id
1 'polypeptide(L)' 'MIEYAKPLPAPDLDTKPFWDACREHELRAQRCSACGRFRWPPQGVCPSCYSWDFEWAKLPETGKVYSFVVVHYVAVPA' A
#
# COMPACT_ATOMS: atom_id res chain seq x y z
N MET A 1 18.10 -6.94 21.08
CA MET A 1 17.15 -6.53 20.02
C MET A 1 16.03 -5.78 20.72
N ILE A 2 15.67 -4.58 20.28
CA ILE A 2 14.57 -3.82 20.88
C ILE A 2 13.26 -4.37 20.28
N GLU A 3 12.34 -4.78 21.14
CA GLU A 3 11.02 -5.25 20.71
C GLU A 3 10.18 -4.06 20.19
N TYR A 4 9.58 -4.20 19.01
CA TYR A 4 8.75 -3.18 18.41
C TYR A 4 7.35 -3.21 19.04
N ALA A 5 7.09 -2.30 19.97
CA ALA A 5 5.86 -2.28 20.77
C ALA A 5 4.73 -1.38 20.21
N LYS A 6 4.95 -0.72 19.07
CA LYS A 6 3.91 0.13 18.45
C LYS A 6 2.87 -0.74 17.72
N PRO A 7 1.63 -0.24 17.55
CA PRO A 7 0.61 -0.96 16.79
C PRO A 7 1.11 -1.37 15.41
N LEU A 8 0.87 -2.63 15.07
CA LEU A 8 1.09 -3.14 13.72
C LEU A 8 -0.19 -2.99 12.90
N PRO A 9 -0.09 -2.76 11.58
CA PRO A 9 -1.24 -2.86 10.70
C PRO A 9 -1.91 -4.23 10.85
N ALA A 10 -3.24 -4.25 10.89
CA ALA A 10 -4.02 -5.48 10.81
C ALA A 10 -4.38 -5.75 9.34
N PRO A 11 -3.75 -6.75 8.68
CA PRO A 11 -4.06 -7.04 7.29
C PRO A 11 -5.48 -7.60 7.14
N ASP A 12 -6.25 -7.04 6.22
CA ASP A 12 -7.51 -7.60 5.73
C ASP A 12 -7.32 -8.31 4.38
N LEU A 13 -8.41 -8.78 3.77
CA LEU A 13 -8.35 -9.50 2.49
C LEU A 13 -7.74 -8.66 1.35
N ASP A 14 -7.99 -7.35 1.33
CA ASP A 14 -7.52 -6.47 0.26
C ASP A 14 -6.07 -6.01 0.49
N THR A 15 -5.66 -5.83 1.74
CA THR A 15 -4.36 -5.28 2.11
C THR A 15 -3.32 -6.34 2.45
N LYS A 16 -3.70 -7.59 2.75
CA LYS A 16 -2.76 -8.67 3.05
C LYS A 16 -1.65 -8.83 2.03
N PRO A 17 -1.91 -8.83 0.70
CA PRO A 17 -0.82 -9.00 -0.26
C PRO A 17 0.17 -7.82 -0.28
N PHE A 18 -0.27 -6.61 0.04
CA PHE A 18 0.62 -5.47 0.22
C PHE A 18 1.55 -5.68 1.42
N TRP A 19 0.98 -6.04 2.58
CA TRP A 19 1.78 -6.27 3.80
C TRP A 19 2.71 -7.48 3.68
N ASP A 20 2.30 -8.54 2.97
CA ASP A 20 3.16 -9.67 2.63
C ASP A 20 4.37 -9.21 1.80
N ALA A 21 4.17 -8.39 0.76
CA ALA A 21 5.25 -7.86 -0.06
C ALA A 21 6.20 -6.94 0.75
N CYS A 22 5.67 -6.14 1.69
CA CYS A 22 6.50 -5.32 2.56
C CYS A 22 7.43 -6.15 3.45
N ARG A 23 7.01 -7.35 3.89
CA ARG A 23 7.88 -8.28 4.64
C ARG A 23 9.03 -8.81 3.80
N GLU A 24 8.84 -8.91 2.49
CA GLU A 24 9.87 -9.29 1.51
C GLU A 24 10.66 -8.08 0.98
N HIS A 25 10.55 -6.91 1.62
CA HIS A 25 11.20 -5.67 1.20
C HIS A 25 10.80 -5.19 -0.22
N GLU A 26 9.58 -5.50 -0.66
CA GLU A 26 9.06 -5.06 -1.94
C GLU A 26 7.89 -4.09 -1.80
N LEU A 27 7.93 -3.02 -2.60
CA LEU A 27 6.78 -2.14 -2.79
C LEU A 27 5.94 -2.64 -3.97
N ARG A 28 4.71 -3.06 -3.70
CA ARG A 28 3.75 -3.51 -4.73
C ARG A 28 2.45 -2.74 -4.63
N ALA A 29 1.76 -2.59 -5.77
CA ALA A 29 0.40 -2.06 -5.83
C ALA A 29 -0.45 -2.85 -6.82
N GLN A 30 -1.77 -2.78 -6.65
CA GLN A 30 -2.70 -3.40 -7.59
C GLN A 30 -2.61 -2.70 -8.95
N ARG A 31 -2.51 -3.50 -10.01
CA ARG A 31 -2.67 -3.06 -11.40
C ARG A 31 -3.80 -3.86 -12.01
N CYS A 32 -4.79 -3.18 -12.61
CA CYS A 32 -5.88 -3.87 -13.29
C CYS A 32 -5.36 -4.67 -14.48
N SER A 33 -5.69 -5.96 -14.56
CA SER A 33 -5.31 -6.80 -15.69
C SER A 33 -6.12 -6.49 -16.95
N ALA A 34 -7.32 -5.91 -16.80
CA ALA A 34 -8.18 -5.54 -17.92
C ALA A 34 -7.85 -4.16 -18.54
N CYS A 35 -7.62 -3.12 -17.72
CA CYS A 35 -7.39 -1.75 -18.21
C CYS A 35 -5.98 -1.19 -17.92
N GLY A 36 -5.12 -1.96 -17.25
CA GLY A 36 -3.74 -1.58 -16.94
C GLY A 36 -3.57 -0.51 -15.85
N ARG A 37 -4.66 0.02 -15.28
CA ARG A 37 -4.61 1.11 -14.30
C ARG A 37 -4.14 0.63 -12.92
N PHE A 38 -3.13 1.31 -12.38
CA PHE A 38 -2.70 1.17 -10.98
C PHE A 38 -3.71 1.78 -10.02
N ARG A 39 -3.81 1.20 -8.82
CA ARG A 39 -4.78 1.60 -7.79
C ARG A 39 -4.13 1.62 -6.42
N TRP A 40 -4.46 2.66 -5.67
CA TRP A 40 -4.17 2.78 -4.24
C TRP A 40 -5.22 3.69 -3.59
N PRO A 41 -5.83 3.33 -2.45
CA PRO A 41 -5.65 2.07 -1.70
C PRO A 41 -6.11 0.81 -2.45
N PRO A 42 -5.64 -0.39 -2.05
CA PRO A 42 -6.10 -1.67 -2.61
C PRO A 42 -7.61 -1.88 -2.41
N GLN A 43 -8.29 -2.41 -3.41
CA GLN A 43 -9.74 -2.66 -3.41
C GLN A 43 -10.05 -3.90 -4.27
N GLY A 44 -11.16 -4.59 -3.98
CA GLY A 44 -11.58 -5.78 -4.74
C GLY A 44 -11.98 -5.54 -6.20
N VAL A 45 -12.39 -4.32 -6.57
CA VAL A 45 -12.92 -4.00 -7.92
C VAL A 45 -12.22 -2.78 -8.52
N CYS A 46 -12.07 -2.75 -9.85
CA CYS A 46 -11.52 -1.60 -10.54
C CYS A 46 -12.49 -0.42 -10.54
N PRO A 47 -12.13 0.76 -10.00
CA PRO A 47 -12.99 1.94 -10.08
C PRO A 47 -13.06 2.52 -11.50
N SER A 48 -12.17 2.09 -12.41
CA SER A 48 -12.12 2.60 -13.78
C SER A 48 -12.91 1.75 -14.78
N CYS A 49 -12.96 0.42 -14.60
CA CYS A 49 -13.58 -0.49 -15.57
C CYS A 49 -14.42 -1.62 -14.93
N TYR A 50 -14.57 -1.64 -13.61
CA TYR A 50 -15.36 -2.63 -12.87
C TYR A 50 -14.92 -4.10 -12.98
N SER A 51 -13.74 -4.36 -13.54
CA SER A 51 -13.12 -5.69 -13.52
C SER A 51 -12.66 -6.07 -12.11
N TRP A 52 -12.84 -7.35 -11.78
CA TRP A 52 -12.31 -8.03 -10.59
C TRP A 52 -10.86 -8.49 -10.77
N ASP A 53 -10.35 -8.45 -12.01
CA ASP A 53 -9.03 -8.97 -12.35
C ASP A 53 -7.95 -7.90 -12.12
N PHE A 54 -6.96 -8.28 -11.33
CA PHE A 54 -5.78 -7.47 -11.08
C PHE A 54 -4.58 -8.35 -10.72
N GLU A 55 -3.41 -7.76 -10.88
CA GLU A 55 -2.14 -8.30 -10.41
C GLU A 55 -1.54 -7.38 -9.35
N TRP A 56 -0.65 -7.94 -8.52
CA TRP A 56 0.19 -7.18 -7.59
C TRP A 56 1.55 -6.90 -8.22
N ALA A 57 1.63 -5.80 -8.96
CA ALA A 57 2.83 -5.42 -9.69
C ALA A 57 3.84 -4.70 -8.79
N LYS A 58 5.12 -5.04 -8.95
CA LYS A 58 6.24 -4.37 -8.29
C LYS A 58 6.38 -2.94 -8.81
N LEU A 59 6.50 -1.99 -7.88
CA LEU A 59 6.75 -0.59 -8.19
C LEU A 59 8.25 -0.30 -8.20
N PRO A 60 8.68 0.79 -8.87
CA PRO A 60 10.05 1.27 -8.76
C PRO A 60 10.41 1.63 -7.31
N GLU A 61 11.68 1.46 -6.96
CA GLU A 61 12.23 1.79 -5.63
C GLU A 61 12.36 3.30 -5.40
N THR A 62 12.18 4.10 -6.45
CA THR A 62 12.29 5.56 -6.43
C THR A 62 10.99 6.21 -6.84
N GLY A 63 10.69 7.36 -6.25
CA GLY A 63 9.54 8.19 -6.60
C GLY A 63 9.86 9.68 -6.56
N LYS A 64 8.83 10.50 -6.76
CA LYS A 64 8.92 11.96 -6.61
C LYS A 64 8.04 12.37 -5.43
N VAL A 65 8.51 13.31 -4.62
CA VAL A 65 7.69 13.92 -3.58
C VAL A 65 6.60 14.76 -4.25
N TYR A 66 5.35 14.31 -4.14
CA TYR A 66 4.19 15.06 -4.65
C TYR A 66 3.79 16.18 -3.69
N SER A 67 3.77 15.89 -2.39
CA SER A 67 3.47 16.82 -1.30
C SER A 67 4.04 16.29 0.02
N PHE A 68 4.19 17.14 1.03
CA PHE A 68 4.67 16.75 2.36
C PHE A 68 4.12 17.69 3.45
N VAL A 69 4.16 17.21 4.69
CA VAL A 69 3.87 18.00 5.90
C VAL A 69 5.03 17.86 6.88
N VAL A 70 5.27 18.87 7.71
CA VAL A 70 6.26 18.83 8.80
C VAL A 70 5.51 18.84 10.13
N VAL A 71 5.59 17.73 10.86
CA VAL A 71 4.96 17.60 12.19
C VAL A 71 5.91 18.16 13.24
N HIS A 72 5.63 19.37 13.73
CA HIS A 72 6.44 20.02 14.77
C HIS A 72 6.07 19.59 16.20
N TYR A 73 4.81 19.20 16.42
CA TYR A 73 4.28 18.80 17.71
C TYR A 73 3.39 17.56 17.57
N VAL A 74 3.49 16.63 18.51
CA VAL A 74 2.70 15.40 18.53
C VAL A 74 1.36 15.68 19.23
N ALA A 75 0.25 15.55 18.52
CA ALA A 75 -1.09 15.77 19.07
C ALA A 75 -1.69 14.54 19.78
N VAL A 76 -1.16 13.34 19.50
CA VAL A 76 -1.68 12.07 20.04
C VAL A 76 -0.54 11.31 20.73
N PRO A 77 -0.65 10.97 22.02
CA PRO A 77 0.36 10.18 22.72
C PRO A 77 0.63 8.84 22.01
N ALA A 78 1.87 8.36 22.14
CA ALA A 78 2.32 7.09 21.58
C ALA A 78 1.82 5.88 22.39
#